data_AF-A0A916WRB8-F1
#
_entry.id   AF-A0A916WRB8-F1
#
_cell.length_a   1.000
_cell.length_b   1.000
_cell.length_c   1.000
_cell.angle_alpha   90.00
_cell.angle_beta   90.00
_cell.angle_gamma   90.00
#
_symmetry.space_group_name_H-M   'P 1'
#
loop_
_entity.id
_entity.type
_entity.pdbx_description
1 polymer ?
#
loop_
_entity_poly.entity_id
_entity_poly.type
_entity_poly.pdbx_seq_one_letter_code
_entity_poly.pdbx_strand_id
1 'polypeptide(L)'
;MSSEVAPDLYPIAVIEDRYQGVYSNGRWWAVAQSDCMLEGMTRIAWLLEYGPSSDDVTASVFWRDAPPWIAAANTPDAAVGKLEAQIGADSDDWLPPPVEADPRWRESFRPSTQSER
;
A
#
# COMPACT_ATOMS: atom_id res chain seq x y z
N MET A 1 16.65 5.45 -28.86
CA MET A 1 17.02 6.19 -27.64
C MET A 1 16.89 5.20 -26.51
N SER A 2 18.01 4.77 -25.91
CA SER A 2 17.96 3.88 -24.75
C SER A 2 17.50 4.72 -23.58
N SER A 3 16.26 4.51 -23.13
CA SER A 3 15.77 5.04 -21.86
C SER A 3 16.68 4.51 -20.76
N GLU A 4 17.39 5.41 -20.07
CA GLU A 4 18.06 5.05 -18.82
C GLU A 4 16.98 4.50 -17.89
N VAL A 5 17.11 3.21 -17.60
CA VAL A 5 16.20 2.47 -16.73
C VAL A 5 16.50 2.97 -15.32
N ALA A 6 15.57 3.70 -14.71
CA ALA A 6 15.72 4.18 -13.33
C ALA A 6 15.92 2.95 -12.42
N PRO A 7 17.10 2.80 -11.78
CA PRO A 7 17.41 1.63 -10.95
C PRO A 7 16.43 1.48 -9.78
N ASP A 8 15.76 2.57 -9.41
CA ASP A 8 14.82 2.64 -8.28
C ASP A 8 13.41 2.14 -8.63
N LEU A 9 13.18 1.77 -9.90
CA LEU A 9 11.87 1.30 -10.37
C LEU A 9 11.79 -0.24 -10.43
N TYR A 10 12.89 -0.91 -10.78
CA TYR A 10 12.88 -2.33 -11.13
C TYR A 10 13.39 -3.22 -9.99
N PRO A 11 12.91 -4.47 -9.90
CA PRO A 11 11.82 -5.07 -10.67
C PRO A 11 10.44 -4.50 -10.29
N ILE A 12 9.53 -4.43 -11.27
CA ILE A 12 8.14 -4.02 -11.06
C ILE A 12 7.25 -5.27 -10.93
N ALA A 13 6.48 -5.37 -9.86
CA ALA A 13 5.38 -6.32 -9.77
C ALA A 13 4.05 -5.65 -10.15
N VAL A 14 3.26 -6.30 -10.98
CA VAL A 14 1.92 -5.84 -11.39
C VAL A 14 0.88 -6.85 -10.93
N ILE A 15 -0.08 -6.41 -10.12
CA ILE A 15 -1.10 -7.26 -9.50
C ILE A 15 -2.49 -6.74 -9.86
N GLU A 16 -3.37 -7.65 -10.26
CA GLU A 16 -4.79 -7.39 -10.37
C GLU A 16 -5.47 -7.55 -9.00
N ASP A 17 -6.21 -6.52 -8.54
CA ASP A 17 -7.12 -6.67 -7.41
C ASP A 17 -8.36 -7.49 -7.81
N ARG A 18 -8.34 -8.78 -7.50
CA ARG A 18 -9.46 -9.67 -7.82
C ARG A 18 -10.65 -9.57 -6.88
N TYR A 19 -10.49 -8.96 -5.71
CA TYR A 19 -11.54 -8.96 -4.69
C TYR A 19 -12.50 -7.77 -4.79
N GLN A 20 -12.34 -6.91 -5.81
CA GLN A 20 -13.07 -5.64 -5.90
C GLN A 20 -13.03 -4.91 -4.55
N GLY A 21 -11.86 -4.89 -3.90
CA GLY A 21 -11.70 -4.31 -2.57
C GLY A 21 -12.30 -2.90 -2.60
N VAL A 22 -13.16 -2.60 -1.62
CA VAL A 22 -13.93 -1.33 -1.57
C VAL A 22 -13.02 -0.11 -1.73
N TYR A 23 -11.77 -0.22 -1.27
CA TYR A 23 -10.77 0.84 -1.31
C TYR A 23 -9.98 0.91 -2.63
N SER A 24 -9.72 -0.23 -3.26
CA SER A 24 -8.98 -0.34 -4.52
C SER A 24 -9.88 -0.22 -5.74
N ASN A 25 -11.21 -0.31 -5.61
CA ASN A 25 -12.19 -0.26 -6.71
C ASN A 25 -11.90 -1.29 -7.84
N GLY A 26 -11.30 -2.44 -7.52
CA GLY A 26 -10.91 -3.45 -8.52
C GLY A 26 -9.81 -2.99 -9.49
N ARG A 27 -8.90 -2.13 -9.02
CA ARG A 27 -7.79 -1.58 -9.80
C ARG A 27 -6.58 -2.52 -9.86
N TRP A 28 -5.73 -2.26 -10.84
CA TRP A 28 -4.39 -2.82 -10.94
C TRP A 28 -3.41 -2.05 -10.06
N TRP A 29 -2.50 -2.78 -9.42
CA TRP A 29 -1.40 -2.23 -8.62
C TRP A 29 -0.08 -2.45 -9.33
N ALA A 30 0.80 -1.46 -9.27
CA ALA A 30 2.19 -1.57 -9.68
C ALA A 30 3.10 -1.25 -8.48
N VAL A 31 4.10 -2.08 -8.25
CA VAL A 31 5.01 -2.00 -7.09
C VAL A 31 6.45 -1.98 -7.58
N ALA A 32 7.20 -0.95 -7.23
CA ALA A 32 8.61 -0.82 -7.60
C ALA A 32 9.54 -1.52 -6.62
N GLN A 33 10.66 -2.00 -7.15
CA GLN A 33 11.65 -2.80 -6.44
C GLN A 33 10.96 -3.90 -5.62
N SER A 34 10.11 -4.68 -6.28
CA SER A 34 9.19 -5.60 -5.60
C SER A 34 9.87 -6.64 -4.70
N ASP A 35 11.15 -6.91 -4.96
CA ASP A 35 12.05 -7.80 -4.22
C ASP A 35 12.88 -7.08 -3.14
N CYS A 36 12.83 -5.74 -3.07
CA CYS A 36 13.48 -4.96 -2.03
C CYS A 36 12.92 -5.32 -0.65
N MET A 37 13.80 -5.43 0.34
CA MET A 37 13.43 -5.82 1.69
C MET A 37 12.92 -4.62 2.49
N LEU A 38 11.72 -4.75 3.06
CA LEU A 38 11.09 -3.84 3.99
C LEU A 38 10.64 -4.64 5.22
N GLU A 39 11.14 -4.28 6.40
CA GLU A 39 10.76 -4.92 7.68
C GLU A 39 10.91 -6.45 7.70
N GLY A 40 11.91 -6.99 7.00
CA GLY A 40 12.17 -8.43 6.94
C GLY A 40 11.33 -9.19 5.91
N MET A 41 10.53 -8.50 5.09
CA MET A 41 9.73 -9.05 4.00
C MET A 41 10.10 -8.36 2.67
N THR A 42 9.81 -8.96 1.53
CA THR A 42 9.90 -8.21 0.26
C THR A 42 8.76 -7.19 0.18
N ARG A 43 8.94 -6.07 -0.52
CA ARG A 43 7.89 -5.04 -0.68
C ARG A 43 6.57 -5.62 -1.18
N ILE A 44 6.64 -6.60 -2.08
CA ILE A 44 5.44 -7.27 -2.58
C ILE A 44 4.75 -8.12 -1.52
N ALA A 45 5.51 -8.82 -0.66
CA ALA A 45 4.96 -9.58 0.45
C ALA A 45 4.36 -8.65 1.51
N TRP A 46 5.04 -7.54 1.81
CA TRP A 46 4.55 -6.51 2.73
C TRP A 46 3.22 -5.91 2.26
N LEU A 47 3.10 -5.61 0.95
CA LEU A 47 1.84 -5.10 0.37
C LEU A 47 0.67 -6.08 0.53
N LEU A 48 0.93 -7.38 0.34
CA LEU A 48 -0.10 -8.41 0.47
C LEU A 48 -0.51 -8.64 1.93
N GLU A 49 0.38 -8.41 2.89
CA GLU A 49 0.11 -8.55 4.32
C GLU A 49 -0.61 -7.32 4.89
N TYR A 50 -0.11 -6.12 4.62
CA TYR A 50 -0.53 -4.87 5.29
C TYR A 50 -1.29 -3.89 4.39
N GLY A 51 -1.42 -4.19 3.10
CA GLY A 51 -2.04 -3.30 2.15
C GLY A 51 -3.51 -3.61 1.87
N PRO A 52 -3.94 -3.60 0.61
CA PRO A 52 -5.36 -3.67 0.22
C PRO A 52 -6.07 -4.99 0.56
N SER A 53 -5.33 -6.05 0.84
CA SER A 53 -5.86 -7.36 1.25
C SER A 53 -6.02 -7.53 2.77
N SER A 54 -5.60 -6.54 3.56
CA SER A 54 -5.78 -6.53 5.02
C SER A 54 -7.23 -6.18 5.42
N ASP A 55 -7.52 -6.09 6.72
CA ASP A 55 -8.83 -5.66 7.21
C ASP A 55 -9.18 -4.21 6.78
N ASP A 56 -10.47 -3.87 6.81
CA ASP A 56 -10.97 -2.57 6.32
C ASP A 56 -10.25 -1.35 6.94
N VAL A 57 -9.85 -1.43 8.21
CA VAL A 57 -9.18 -0.32 8.89
C VAL A 57 -7.76 -0.19 8.36
N THR A 58 -7.01 -1.29 8.35
CA THR A 58 -5.63 -1.33 7.86
C THR A 58 -5.56 -0.92 6.38
N ALA A 59 -6.44 -1.45 5.54
CA ALA A 59 -6.53 -1.09 4.13
C ALA A 59 -6.88 0.39 3.92
N SER A 60 -7.80 0.94 4.71
CA SER A 60 -8.17 2.37 4.61
C SER A 60 -7.01 3.31 4.97
N VAL A 61 -6.21 2.94 5.98
CA VAL A 61 -5.03 3.70 6.41
C VAL A 61 -3.93 3.59 5.36
N PHE A 62 -3.69 2.38 4.85
CA PHE A 62 -2.73 2.14 3.78
C PHE A 62 -3.02 3.02 2.56
N TRP A 63 -4.27 3.07 2.08
CA TRP A 63 -4.61 3.87 0.90
C TRP A 63 -4.59 5.38 1.13
N ARG A 64 -4.78 5.83 2.38
CA ARG A 64 -4.65 7.26 2.72
C ARG A 64 -3.20 7.71 2.59
N ASP A 65 -2.26 6.90 3.08
CA ASP A 65 -0.84 7.22 3.20
C ASP A 65 0.03 6.24 2.40
N ALA A 66 -0.40 5.96 1.16
CA ALA A 66 0.21 4.92 0.33
C ALA A 66 1.69 5.24 0.01
N PRO A 67 2.57 4.23 0.00
CA PRO A 67 3.98 4.44 -0.31
C PRO A 67 4.20 4.95 -1.75
N PRO A 68 5.20 5.81 -2.00
CA PRO A 68 5.51 6.34 -3.33
C PRO A 68 6.02 5.27 -4.30
N TRP A 69 6.46 4.12 -3.78
CA TRP A 69 6.85 2.94 -4.56
C TRP A 69 5.65 2.05 -4.96
N ILE A 70 4.41 2.53 -4.78
CA ILE A 70 3.17 1.86 -5.18
C ILE A 70 2.25 2.81 -5.94
N ALA A 71 1.71 2.34 -7.07
CA ALA A 71 0.66 3.04 -7.81
C ALA A 71 -0.55 2.13 -8.08
N ALA A 72 -1.73 2.75 -8.23
CA ALA A 72 -2.95 2.06 -8.63
C ALA A 72 -3.67 2.77 -9.79
N ALA A 73 -4.17 1.98 -10.76
CA ALA A 73 -4.95 2.46 -11.91
C ALA A 73 -5.91 1.38 -12.47
N ASN A 74 -6.78 1.75 -13.42
CA ASN A 74 -7.81 0.85 -13.94
C ASN A 74 -7.27 -0.22 -14.92
N THR A 75 -6.03 -0.09 -15.39
CA THR A 75 -5.38 -1.04 -16.31
C THR A 75 -3.93 -1.28 -15.85
N PRO A 76 -3.32 -2.43 -16.20
CA PRO A 76 -1.94 -2.72 -15.80
C PRO A 76 -0.96 -1.66 -16.32
N ASP A 77 -1.06 -1.30 -17.60
CA ASP A 77 -0.19 -0.29 -18.23
C ASP A 77 -0.34 1.08 -17.58
N ALA A 78 -1.57 1.48 -17.22
CA ALA A 78 -1.80 2.75 -16.54
C ALA A 78 -1.24 2.75 -15.11
N ALA A 79 -1.20 1.59 -14.43
CA ALA A 79 -0.62 1.48 -13.10
C ALA A 79 0.90 1.65 -13.19
N VAL A 80 1.55 1.02 -14.17
CA VAL A 80 2.99 1.18 -14.43
C VAL A 80 3.32 2.62 -14.80
N GLY A 81 2.60 3.23 -15.75
CA GLY A 81 2.85 4.62 -16.15
C GLY A 81 2.65 5.62 -15.01
N LYS A 82 1.73 5.35 -14.09
CA LYS A 82 1.55 6.16 -12.88
C LYS A 82 2.69 5.98 -11.88
N LEU A 83 3.18 4.75 -11.70
CA LEU A 83 4.33 4.44 -10.86
C LEU A 83 5.61 5.13 -11.38
N GLU A 84 5.83 5.07 -12.70
CA GLU A 84 6.93 5.77 -13.38
C GLU A 84 6.89 7.27 -13.12
N ALA A 85 5.70 7.89 -13.18
CA ALA A 85 5.52 9.30 -12.88
C ALA A 85 5.74 9.66 -11.40
N GLN A 86 5.51 8.73 -10.47
CA GLN A 86 5.67 8.95 -9.03
C GLN A 86 7.11 8.79 -8.55
N ILE A 87 7.83 7.76 -8.99
CA ILE A 87 9.19 7.46 -8.52
C ILE A 87 10.21 8.48 -9.04
N GLY A 88 9.92 9.15 -10.15
CA GLY A 88 10.70 10.31 -10.58
C GLY A 88 10.66 11.50 -9.62
N ALA A 89 9.84 11.46 -8.56
CA ALA A 89 9.66 12.57 -7.62
C ALA A 89 10.24 12.34 -6.21
N ASP A 90 9.98 11.21 -5.51
CA ASP A 90 10.20 11.15 -4.04
C ASP A 90 10.40 9.71 -3.45
N SER A 91 11.30 8.87 -3.99
CA SER A 91 11.40 7.45 -3.54
C SER A 91 12.17 7.20 -2.23
N ASP A 92 13.07 8.09 -1.81
CA ASP A 92 14.07 7.75 -0.78
C ASP A 92 13.67 8.07 0.68
N ASP A 93 12.69 8.94 0.91
CA ASP A 93 12.36 9.46 2.26
C ASP A 93 11.03 8.94 2.85
N TRP A 94 10.36 7.97 2.21
CA TRP A 94 9.10 7.45 2.74
C TRP A 94 9.33 6.49 3.92
N LEU A 95 8.79 6.86 5.08
CA LEU A 95 8.73 6.00 6.26
C LEU A 95 7.32 5.40 6.36
N PRO A 96 7.19 4.08 6.58
CA PRO A 96 5.89 3.49 6.84
C PRO A 96 5.26 4.13 8.08
N PRO A 97 3.94 4.38 8.09
CA PRO A 97 3.27 4.74 9.32
C PRO A 97 3.47 3.60 10.34
N PRO A 98 3.63 3.90 11.64
CA PRO A 98 3.87 2.88 12.65
C PRO A 98 2.73 1.85 12.63
N VAL A 99 3.08 0.59 12.37
CA VAL A 99 2.14 -0.54 12.25
C VAL A 99 1.51 -0.93 13.62
N GLU A 100 2.04 -0.41 14.74
CA GLU A 100 1.40 -0.52 16.06
C GLU A 100 1.15 0.84 16.75
N ALA A 101 -0.02 0.90 17.41
CA ALA A 101 -0.37 1.72 18.58
C ALA A 101 -0.98 3.11 18.35
N ASP A 102 -2.28 3.15 18.03
CA ASP A 102 -3.15 4.02 18.83
C ASP A 102 -3.94 3.19 19.86
N PRO A 103 -3.47 3.04 21.11
CA PRO A 103 -4.27 2.36 22.14
C PRO A 103 -5.60 3.06 22.45
N ARG A 104 -5.84 4.31 21.98
CA ARG A 104 -7.12 5.02 22.13
C ARG A 104 -8.26 4.39 21.33
N TRP A 105 -7.97 3.56 20.32
CA TRP A 105 -9.05 2.84 19.62
C TRP A 105 -9.69 1.79 20.54
N ARG A 106 -8.95 1.15 21.44
CA ARG A 106 -9.52 0.21 22.45
C ARG A 106 -10.37 0.91 23.50
N GLU A 107 -10.04 2.15 23.87
CA GLU A 107 -10.81 2.93 24.84
C GLU A 107 -12.13 3.48 24.25
N SER A 108 -12.14 3.72 22.94
CA SER A 108 -13.33 4.13 22.18
C SER A 108 -14.40 3.03 22.10
N PHE A 109 -14.02 1.78 22.40
CA PHE A 109 -14.88 0.59 22.38
C PHE A 109 -14.89 -0.16 23.72
N ARG A 110 -14.80 0.54 24.86
CA ARG A 110 -15.44 -0.05 26.05
C ARG A 110 -16.93 -0.15 25.73
N PRO A 111 -17.56 -1.35 25.80
CA PRO A 111 -19.00 -1.39 25.85
C PRO A 111 -19.38 -0.48 27.02
N SER A 112 -20.20 0.53 26.77
CA SER A 112 -20.83 1.27 27.84
C SER A 112 -21.43 0.22 28.76
N THR A 113 -20.87 0.05 29.96
CA THR A 113 -21.45 -0.80 30.98
C THR A 113 -22.87 -0.30 31.12
N GLN A 114 -23.79 -1.08 30.56
CA GLN A 114 -25.21 -0.82 30.62
C GLN A 114 -25.51 -0.75 32.11
N SER A 115 -25.91 0.43 32.55
CA SER A 115 -26.30 0.69 33.93
C SER A 115 -27.29 -0.40 34.35
N GLU A 116 -26.85 -1.30 35.23
CA GLU A 116 -27.75 -2.19 35.95
C GLU A 116 -28.71 -1.28 36.75
N ARG A 117 -30.00 -1.46 36.49
CA ARG A 117 -31.09 -0.98 37.35
C ARG A 117 -31.51 -2.12 38.26
#